data_AF-A0A8B9ELI0-F1
#
_entry.id   AF-A0A8B9ELI0-F1
#
_cell.length_a   1.000
_cell.length_b   1.000
_cell.length_c   1.000
_cell.angle_alpha   90.00
_cell.angle_beta   90.00
_cell.angle_gamma   90.00
#
_symmetry.space_group_name_H-M   'P 1'
#
loop_
_entity.id
_entity.type
_entity.pdbx_description
1 polymer ?
#
loop_
_entity_poly.entity_id
_entity_poly.type
_entity_poly.pdbx_seq_one_letter_code
_entity_poly.pdbx_strand_id
1 'polypeptide(L)'
;MKFNPFVTSDRSKNRKRHFNAPSHIRRKIMSSPLSKELRQKYNVRSMPIRKDDEVQVVRGHYKGQQIGKVVQVYRKKYVIYIERVQREKANGTTVHVGIHPSKIVFLEAFSTYESVVRGLHCSLQLRQMFGYSRQHSNDTTAASSCVVFQCSKTQVVITRLKLDKDRKKILERKAKSRQVGKEKGKYKEETIEKMQE
;
A
#
# COMPACT_ATOMS: atom_id res chain seq x y z
N MET A 1 13.52 4.34 33.47
CA MET A 1 13.90 2.91 33.44
C MET A 1 12.73 2.10 32.90
N LYS A 2 12.91 0.85 32.48
CA LYS A 2 11.79 0.02 31.99
C LYS A 2 11.06 -0.58 33.19
N PHE A 3 9.79 -0.21 33.40
CA PHE A 3 9.05 -0.56 34.62
C PHE A 3 8.37 -1.94 34.58
N ASN A 4 8.16 -2.52 33.40
CA ASN A 4 7.46 -3.80 33.26
C ASN A 4 8.39 -4.99 33.57
N PRO A 5 8.12 -5.80 34.61
CA PRO A 5 8.99 -6.90 35.03
C PRO A 5 9.03 -8.05 34.00
N PHE A 6 7.96 -8.26 33.22
CA PHE A 6 7.88 -9.35 32.24
C PHE A 6 8.71 -9.10 30.98
N VAL A 7 9.30 -7.91 30.81
CA VAL A 7 9.99 -7.53 29.58
C VAL A 7 11.47 -7.26 29.82
N THR A 8 12.29 -8.30 29.68
CA THR A 8 13.76 -8.24 29.77
C THR A 8 14.38 -7.07 29.01
N SER A 9 15.34 -6.39 29.66
CA SER A 9 16.24 -5.37 29.09
C SER A 9 17.57 -5.97 28.60
N ASP A 10 17.92 -7.17 29.09
CA ASP A 10 19.15 -7.86 28.77
C ASP A 10 19.38 -8.02 27.25
N ARG A 11 20.51 -7.49 26.79
CA ARG A 11 20.95 -7.50 25.39
C ARG A 11 21.10 -8.93 24.85
N SER A 12 21.66 -9.85 25.63
CA SER A 12 21.95 -11.21 25.19
C SER A 12 20.66 -11.99 24.92
N LYS A 13 19.70 -11.92 25.85
CA LYS A 13 18.36 -12.50 25.69
C LYS A 13 17.61 -11.92 24.48
N ASN A 14 17.72 -10.61 24.27
CA ASN A 14 17.07 -9.94 23.13
C ASN A 14 17.65 -10.39 21.78
N ARG A 15 18.98 -10.47 21.65
CA ARG A 15 19.64 -10.94 20.43
C ARG A 15 19.30 -12.40 20.14
N LYS A 16 19.38 -13.28 21.14
CA LYS A 16 19.02 -14.71 21.01
C LYS A 16 17.60 -14.88 20.49
N ARG A 17 16.62 -14.15 21.04
CA ARG A 17 15.21 -14.18 20.59
C ARG A 17 15.04 -13.68 19.15
N HIS A 18 15.78 -12.65 18.72
CA HIS A 18 15.66 -12.12 17.36
C HIS A 18 16.22 -13.08 16.31
N PHE A 19 17.44 -13.61 16.51
CA PHE A 19 18.06 -14.50 15.52
C PHE A 19 17.37 -15.86 15.46
N ASN A 20 16.93 -16.39 16.59
CA ASN A 20 16.25 -17.69 16.68
C ASN A 20 14.73 -17.62 16.48
N ALA A 21 14.18 -16.48 16.06
CA ALA A 21 12.74 -16.32 15.91
C ALA A 21 12.12 -17.32 14.90
N PRO A 22 10.97 -17.94 15.20
CA PRO A 22 10.23 -18.77 14.26
C PRO A 22 9.59 -17.93 13.13
N SER A 23 9.22 -18.58 12.02
CA SER A 23 8.73 -17.93 10.79
C SER A 23 7.57 -16.95 11.01
N HIS A 24 6.61 -17.29 11.88
CA HIS A 24 5.45 -16.43 12.15
C HIS A 24 5.84 -15.13 12.88
N ILE A 25 6.87 -15.17 13.74
CA ILE A 25 7.45 -13.98 14.39
C ILE A 25 8.29 -13.20 13.37
N ARG A 26 9.10 -13.88 12.56
CA ARG A 26 9.89 -13.25 11.48
C ARG A 26 9.00 -12.46 10.52
N ARG A 27 7.81 -12.95 10.19
CA ARG A 27 6.81 -12.22 9.40
C ARG A 27 6.40 -10.90 10.04
N LYS A 28 6.24 -10.84 11.37
CA LYS A 28 5.89 -9.60 12.08
C LYS A 28 7.07 -8.63 12.12
N ILE A 29 8.29 -9.15 12.35
CA ILE A 29 9.54 -8.38 12.36
C ILE A 29 9.80 -7.77 10.97
N MET A 30 9.59 -8.54 9.90
CA MET A 30 9.72 -8.11 8.51
C MET A 30 8.54 -7.27 8.04
N SER A 31 8.27 -6.20 8.77
CA SER A 31 7.33 -5.15 8.38
C SER A 31 8.06 -3.95 7.78
N SER A 32 7.40 -3.30 6.83
CA SER A 32 7.88 -2.07 6.20
C SER A 32 6.86 -0.94 6.40
N PRO A 33 7.34 0.30 6.54
CA PRO A 33 6.49 1.48 6.60
C PRO A 33 5.63 1.68 5.34
N LEU A 34 4.42 2.20 5.55
CA LEU A 34 3.54 2.64 4.47
C LEU A 34 3.89 4.07 4.02
N SER A 35 3.55 4.45 2.79
CA SER A 35 3.56 5.83 2.30
C SER A 35 2.60 6.73 3.08
N LYS A 36 2.70 8.05 2.93
CA LYS A 36 1.86 9.01 3.67
C LYS A 36 0.37 8.85 3.33
N GLU A 37 0.05 8.63 2.06
CA GLU A 37 -1.31 8.40 1.55
C GLU A 37 -1.93 7.13 2.16
N LEU A 38 -1.21 6.00 2.10
CA LEU A 38 -1.66 4.73 2.68
C LEU A 38 -1.85 4.81 4.20
N ARG A 39 -1.04 5.63 4.88
CA ARG A 39 -1.20 5.88 6.32
C ARG A 39 -2.47 6.63 6.63
N GLN A 40 -2.87 7.58 5.80
CA GLN A 40 -4.12 8.31 6.01
C GLN A 40 -5.32 7.40 5.74
N LYS A 41 -5.29 6.66 4.63
CA LYS A 41 -6.36 5.75 4.22
C LYS A 41 -6.65 4.65 5.24
N TYR A 42 -5.61 4.00 5.76
CA TYR A 42 -5.78 2.85 6.67
C TYR A 42 -5.45 3.16 8.13
N ASN A 43 -4.97 4.37 8.46
CA ASN A 43 -4.53 4.77 9.80
C ASN A 43 -3.44 3.88 10.43
N VAL A 44 -2.68 3.13 9.62
CA VAL A 44 -1.63 2.20 10.07
C VAL A 44 -0.24 2.67 9.62
N ARG A 45 0.78 2.53 10.47
CA ARG A 45 2.16 2.97 10.16
C ARG A 45 2.95 1.99 9.29
N SER A 46 2.77 0.68 9.49
CA SER A 46 3.56 -0.37 8.82
C SER A 46 2.78 -1.66 8.61
N MET A 47 3.18 -2.43 7.60
CA MET A 47 2.60 -3.72 7.23
C MET A 47 3.69 -4.77 6.95
N PRO A 48 3.44 -6.06 7.23
CA PRO A 48 4.32 -7.15 6.79
C PRO A 48 4.45 -7.22 5.27
N ILE A 49 5.68 -7.37 4.77
CA ILE A 49 5.95 -7.52 3.33
C ILE A 49 5.56 -8.92 2.83
N ARG A 50 4.99 -8.97 1.63
CA ARG A 50 4.65 -10.17 0.85
C ARG A 50 5.31 -10.10 -0.53
N LYS A 51 5.21 -11.19 -1.29
CA LYS A 51 5.55 -11.21 -2.71
C LYS A 51 4.55 -10.34 -3.48
N ASP A 52 4.98 -9.83 -4.62
CA ASP A 52 4.18 -9.00 -5.55
C ASP A 52 3.76 -7.63 -4.99
N ASP A 53 4.36 -7.20 -3.87
CA ASP A 53 4.18 -5.86 -3.36
C ASP A 53 5.02 -4.87 -4.15
N GLU A 54 4.44 -3.72 -4.47
CA GLU A 54 5.17 -2.59 -5.05
C GLU A 54 5.81 -1.74 -3.97
N VAL A 55 7.11 -1.54 -4.11
CA VAL A 55 7.91 -0.94 -3.07
C VAL A 55 8.97 -0.01 -3.64
N GLN A 56 9.34 0.99 -2.83
CA GLN A 56 10.40 1.94 -3.14
C GLN A 56 11.50 1.87 -2.10
N VAL A 57 12.76 1.92 -2.55
CA VAL A 57 13.93 1.97 -1.69
C VAL A 57 14.19 3.42 -1.28
N VAL A 58 14.21 3.68 0.03
CA VAL A 58 14.42 5.03 0.59
C VAL A 58 15.84 5.25 1.08
N ARG A 59 16.51 4.18 1.53
CA ARG A 59 17.83 4.24 2.18
C ARG A 59 18.82 3.26 1.55
N GLY A 60 20.08 3.68 1.43
CA GLY A 60 21.19 2.88 0.89
C GLY A 60 21.56 3.25 -0.54
N HIS A 61 22.44 2.47 -1.15
CA HIS A 61 23.00 2.71 -2.50
C HIS A 61 21.94 2.71 -3.60
N TYR A 62 20.92 1.86 -3.47
CA TYR A 62 19.83 1.73 -4.44
C TYR A 62 18.68 2.73 -4.20
N LYS A 63 18.96 3.86 -3.54
CA LYS A 63 17.98 4.95 -3.36
C LYS A 63 17.77 5.65 -4.71
N GLY A 64 16.52 5.98 -5.03
CA GLY A 64 16.19 6.67 -6.29
C GLY A 64 15.98 5.76 -7.48
N GLN A 65 16.26 4.45 -7.35
CA GLN A 65 15.80 3.47 -8.32
C GLN A 65 14.27 3.47 -8.36
N GLN A 66 13.73 3.30 -9.58
CA GLN A 66 12.29 3.28 -9.80
C GLN A 66 11.62 2.19 -8.96
N ILE A 67 10.33 2.39 -8.71
CA ILE A 67 9.44 1.47 -8.00
C ILE A 67 9.61 0.06 -8.57
N GLY A 68 9.76 -0.93 -7.68
CA GLY A 68 9.97 -2.32 -8.06
C GLY A 68 9.04 -3.25 -7.31
N LYS A 69 8.72 -4.39 -7.92
CA LYS A 69 7.96 -5.46 -7.29
C LYS A 69 8.86 -6.34 -6.45
N VAL A 70 8.33 -6.83 -5.33
CA VAL A 70 8.99 -7.82 -4.49
C VAL A 70 8.88 -9.19 -5.14
N VAL A 71 10.02 -9.73 -5.60
CA VAL A 71 10.10 -11.07 -6.20
C VAL A 71 9.91 -12.13 -5.13
N GLN A 72 10.74 -12.08 -4.09
CA GLN A 72 10.71 -13.05 -3.03
C GLN A 72 11.13 -12.45 -1.68
N VAL A 73 10.56 -13.01 -0.61
CA VAL A 73 10.83 -12.62 0.77
C VAL A 73 11.59 -13.74 1.46
N TYR A 74 12.89 -13.53 1.67
CA TYR A 74 13.76 -14.51 2.32
C TYR A 74 13.75 -14.29 3.84
N ARG A 75 12.82 -14.98 4.52
CA ARG A 75 12.59 -14.80 5.97
C ARG A 75 13.78 -15.22 6.84
N LYS A 76 14.53 -16.26 6.46
CA LYS A 76 15.63 -16.79 7.28
C LYS A 76 16.83 -15.83 7.39
N LYS A 77 17.02 -14.94 6.40
CA LYS A 77 18.08 -13.92 6.37
C LYS A 77 17.56 -12.50 6.63
N TYR A 78 16.27 -12.30 6.90
CA TYR A 78 15.63 -10.97 7.02
C TYR A 78 15.85 -10.06 5.79
N VAL A 79 15.85 -10.66 4.61
CA VAL A 79 16.18 -9.99 3.34
C VAL A 79 15.04 -10.15 2.35
N ILE A 80 14.86 -9.13 1.51
CA ILE A 80 13.90 -9.10 0.42
C ILE A 80 14.67 -8.85 -0.88
N TYR A 81 14.18 -9.47 -1.96
CA TYR A 81 14.68 -9.24 -3.30
C TYR A 81 13.64 -8.48 -4.11
N ILE A 82 14.09 -7.43 -4.78
CA ILE A 82 13.28 -6.56 -5.63
C ILE A 82 13.72 -6.80 -7.07
N GLU A 83 12.76 -6.85 -7.99
CA GLU A 83 12.98 -7.19 -9.39
C GLU A 83 14.05 -6.30 -10.06
N ARG A 84 13.92 -4.98 -9.89
CA ARG A 84 14.78 -3.98 -10.52
C ARG A 84 16.11 -3.72 -9.79
N VAL A 85 16.30 -4.29 -8.61
CA VAL A 85 17.52 -4.10 -7.82
C VAL A 85 18.45 -5.28 -8.06
N GLN A 86 19.32 -5.13 -9.04
CA GLN A 86 20.25 -6.17 -9.48
C GLN A 86 21.69 -5.68 -9.45
N ARG A 87 22.61 -6.64 -9.41
CA ARG A 87 24.03 -6.44 -9.68
C ARG A 87 24.46 -7.44 -10.74
N GLU A 88 25.36 -7.03 -11.62
CA GLU A 88 25.99 -7.91 -12.60
C GLU A 88 27.16 -8.65 -11.96
N LYS A 89 27.36 -9.91 -12.34
CA LYS A 89 28.56 -10.69 -12.02
C LYS A 89 29.57 -10.55 -13.17
N ALA A 90 30.82 -10.93 -12.93
CA ALA A 90 31.84 -11.01 -13.98
C ALA A 90 31.42 -11.90 -15.17
N ASN A 91 30.56 -12.89 -14.92
CA ASN A 91 30.01 -13.79 -15.93
C ASN A 91 28.86 -13.18 -16.76
N GLY A 92 28.54 -11.89 -16.58
CA GLY A 92 27.44 -11.19 -17.26
C GLY A 92 26.04 -11.49 -16.70
N THR A 93 25.84 -12.55 -15.92
CA THR A 93 24.53 -12.86 -15.30
C THR A 93 24.16 -11.85 -14.22
N THR A 94 22.90 -11.42 -14.16
CA THR A 94 22.40 -10.53 -13.11
C THR A 94 21.87 -11.28 -11.90
N VAL A 95 22.11 -10.74 -10.69
CA VAL A 95 21.59 -11.29 -9.43
C VAL A 95 20.95 -10.20 -8.60
N HIS A 96 19.78 -10.50 -8.04
CA HIS A 96 19.09 -9.57 -7.15
C HIS A 96 19.89 -9.30 -5.87
N VAL A 97 19.98 -8.03 -5.51
CA VAL A 97 20.64 -7.62 -4.26
C VAL A 97 19.65 -7.66 -3.11
N GLY A 98 20.11 -8.19 -1.98
CA GLY A 98 19.30 -8.33 -0.79
C GLY A 98 19.12 -6.99 -0.05
N ILE A 99 17.87 -6.59 0.18
CA ILE A 99 17.53 -5.37 0.92
C ILE A 99 16.73 -5.71 2.18
N HIS A 100 17.03 -5.02 3.29
CA HIS A 100 16.26 -5.16 4.52
C HIS A 100 14.92 -4.39 4.43
N PRO A 101 13.79 -4.95 4.91
CA PRO A 101 12.45 -4.35 4.84
C PRO A 101 12.34 -2.92 5.36
N SER A 102 13.11 -2.57 6.39
CA SER A 102 13.04 -1.20 6.96
C SER A 102 13.61 -0.13 6.03
N LYS A 103 14.47 -0.48 5.05
CA LYS A 103 15.02 0.48 4.07
C LYS A 103 14.01 0.82 2.96
N ILE A 104 12.89 0.11 2.95
CA ILE A 104 11.87 0.12 1.90
C ILE A 104 10.60 0.78 2.44
N VAL A 105 9.83 1.44 1.57
CA VAL A 105 8.48 1.95 1.83
C VAL A 105 7.51 1.34 0.81
N PHE A 106 6.32 0.94 1.28
CA PHE A 106 5.21 0.61 0.38
C PHE A 106 4.69 1.86 -0.29
N LEU A 107 4.50 1.78 -1.60
CA LEU A 107 3.87 2.85 -2.36
C LEU A 107 2.43 2.53 -2.70
N GLU A 108 1.68 3.59 -2.95
CA GLU A 108 0.46 3.50 -3.73
C GLU A 108 0.84 3.32 -5.20
N ALA A 109 0.36 2.25 -5.83
CA ALA A 109 0.31 2.20 -7.28
C ALA A 109 -0.69 3.28 -7.73
N PHE A 110 -0.21 4.33 -8.41
CA PHE A 110 -1.10 5.19 -9.18
C PHE A 110 -1.73 4.32 -10.28
N SER A 111 -2.88 3.71 -10.01
CA SER A 111 -3.74 3.28 -11.10
C SER A 111 -4.17 4.54 -11.82
N THR A 112 -3.79 4.67 -13.08
CA THR A 112 -4.27 5.64 -14.05
C THR A 112 -5.81 5.60 -14.12
N TYR A 113 -6.45 6.35 -13.24
CA TYR A 113 -7.85 6.78 -13.36
C TYR A 113 -7.97 8.29 -13.11
N GLU A 114 -6.89 9.03 -13.38
CA GLU A 114 -6.90 10.50 -13.45
C GLU A 114 -6.43 11.00 -14.83
N SER A 115 -6.39 10.09 -15.81
CA SER A 115 -6.17 10.40 -17.23
C SER A 115 -7.49 10.48 -18.00
N VAL A 116 -8.56 9.82 -17.53
CA VAL A 116 -9.86 9.79 -18.23
C VAL A 116 -10.71 11.01 -17.88
N VAL A 117 -10.62 11.54 -16.65
CA VAL A 117 -11.42 12.70 -16.22
C VAL A 117 -10.87 14.03 -16.78
N ARG A 118 -9.55 14.14 -17.01
CA ARG A 118 -8.97 15.30 -17.72
C ARG A 118 -9.19 15.28 -19.24
N GLY A 119 -9.47 14.11 -19.84
CA GLY A 119 -9.83 14.01 -21.26
C GLY A 119 -11.29 14.40 -21.55
N LEU A 120 -12.20 14.15 -20.61
CA LEU A 120 -13.62 14.50 -20.75
C LEU A 120 -13.91 15.97 -20.51
N HIS A 121 -13.08 16.68 -19.74
CA HIS A 121 -13.22 18.12 -19.55
C HIS A 121 -12.69 18.96 -20.73
N CYS A 122 -11.96 18.35 -21.68
CA CYS A 122 -11.44 19.03 -22.86
C CYS A 122 -12.42 18.98 -24.07
N SER A 123 -13.31 17.99 -24.13
CA SER A 123 -14.29 17.86 -25.23
C SER A 123 -15.57 18.67 -25.02
N LEU A 124 -15.92 19.01 -23.78
CA LEU A 124 -17.09 19.84 -23.47
C LEU A 124 -16.85 21.35 -23.64
N GLN A 125 -15.60 21.83 -23.53
CA GLN A 125 -15.28 23.23 -23.78
C GLN A 125 -15.22 23.58 -25.28
N LEU A 126 -14.78 22.65 -26.13
CA LEU A 126 -14.76 22.82 -27.59
C LEU A 126 -16.17 22.79 -28.22
N ARG A 127 -17.16 22.20 -27.52
CA ARG A 127 -18.55 22.18 -27.96
C ARG A 127 -19.32 23.47 -27.61
N GLN A 128 -18.78 24.31 -26.74
CA GLN A 128 -19.33 25.64 -26.43
C GLN A 128 -18.66 26.77 -27.22
N MET A 129 -17.48 26.53 -27.82
CA MET A 129 -16.73 27.55 -28.56
C MET A 129 -16.98 27.56 -30.08
N PHE A 130 -17.54 26.49 -30.65
CA PHE A 130 -17.96 26.46 -32.06
C PHE A 130 -19.47 26.31 -32.14
N GLY A 131 -20.17 27.45 -32.10
CA GLY A 131 -21.56 27.52 -32.53
C GLY A 131 -21.67 27.08 -33.98
N TYR A 132 -22.40 25.98 -34.23
CA TYR A 132 -22.81 25.59 -35.56
C TYR A 132 -24.34 25.61 -35.63
N SER A 133 -24.81 26.55 -36.43
CA SER A 133 -26.17 26.71 -36.92
C SER A 133 -26.66 25.41 -37.57
N ARG A 134 -27.88 25.01 -37.19
CA ARG A 134 -28.64 23.94 -37.87
C ARG A 134 -29.04 24.42 -39.26
N GLN A 135 -28.66 23.68 -40.29
CA GLN A 135 -29.46 23.58 -41.51
C GLN A 135 -29.68 22.10 -41.84
N HIS A 136 -30.91 21.79 -42.25
CA HIS A 136 -31.39 20.49 -42.69
C HIS A 136 -30.73 20.05 -44.00
N SER A 137 -30.42 18.77 -44.11
CA SER A 137 -30.77 17.95 -45.28
C SER A 137 -30.60 16.47 -44.94
N ASN A 138 -31.49 15.68 -45.53
CA ASN A 138 -31.67 14.25 -45.34
C ASN A 138 -30.55 13.48 -46.06
N ASP A 139 -30.21 12.28 -45.56
CA ASP A 139 -30.19 11.04 -46.34
C ASP A 139 -29.46 9.89 -45.61
N THR A 140 -30.26 8.87 -45.26
CA THR A 140 -30.00 7.42 -45.20
C THR A 140 -28.56 6.89 -45.14
N THR A 141 -28.17 6.26 -44.01
CA THR A 141 -27.81 4.82 -43.98
C THR A 141 -27.60 4.26 -42.55
N ALA A 142 -28.22 3.10 -42.30
CA ALA A 142 -27.88 2.08 -41.31
C ALA A 142 -27.97 2.44 -39.81
N ALA A 143 -29.20 2.56 -39.31
CA ALA A 143 -29.53 2.02 -38.01
C ALA A 143 -29.74 0.50 -38.16
N SER A 144 -28.81 -0.30 -37.63
CA SER A 144 -29.02 -1.73 -37.45
C SER A 144 -28.50 -2.10 -36.06
N SER A 145 -29.47 -2.23 -35.16
CA SER A 145 -29.57 -3.27 -34.14
C SER A 145 -28.34 -3.54 -33.26
N CYS A 146 -28.45 -3.07 -32.01
CA CYS A 146 -28.14 -3.81 -30.79
C CYS A 146 -27.48 -5.20 -30.97
N VAL A 147 -26.25 -5.35 -30.47
CA VAL A 147 -25.85 -6.57 -29.76
C VAL A 147 -25.17 -6.17 -28.45
N VAL A 148 -25.97 -6.25 -27.40
CA VAL A 148 -25.64 -6.67 -26.03
C VAL A 148 -24.14 -6.69 -25.70
N PHE A 149 -23.71 -5.79 -24.81
CA PHE A 149 -22.85 -6.21 -23.70
C PHE A 149 -23.23 -5.45 -22.44
N GLN A 150 -24.39 -5.81 -21.91
CA GLN A 150 -24.67 -5.66 -20.50
C GLN A 150 -23.69 -6.58 -19.76
N CYS A 151 -22.58 -6.03 -19.29
CA CYS A 151 -21.72 -6.71 -18.32
C CYS A 151 -21.72 -5.90 -17.03
N SER A 152 -22.74 -6.18 -16.24
CA SER A 152 -22.70 -6.07 -14.79
C SER A 152 -21.51 -6.86 -14.25
N LYS A 153 -20.38 -6.19 -14.05
CA LYS A 153 -19.35 -6.67 -13.13
C LYS A 153 -19.04 -5.56 -12.13
N THR A 154 -19.81 -5.63 -11.05
CA THR A 154 -19.36 -5.54 -9.66
C THR A 154 -18.27 -4.51 -9.39
N GLN A 155 -18.61 -3.48 -8.60
CA GLN A 155 -17.68 -2.59 -7.90
C GLN A 155 -16.31 -3.25 -7.63
N VAL A 156 -15.30 -2.92 -8.45
CA VAL A 156 -13.92 -3.24 -8.09
C VAL A 156 -13.39 -2.03 -7.34
N VAL A 157 -13.51 -2.07 -6.02
CA VAL A 157 -12.83 -1.14 -5.12
C VAL A 157 -11.32 -1.38 -5.28
N ILE A 158 -10.67 -0.55 -6.10
CA ILE A 158 -9.22 -0.65 -6.33
C ILE A 158 -8.50 -0.14 -5.08
N THR A 159 -8.04 -1.07 -4.24
CA THR A 159 -7.15 -0.77 -3.11
C THR A 159 -5.69 -1.05 -3.50
N ARG A 160 -4.90 0.03 -3.50
CA ARG A 160 -3.46 0.16 -3.85
C ARG A 160 -2.48 -0.53 -2.89
N LEU A 161 -2.76 -1.78 -2.56
CA LEU A 161 -1.95 -2.79 -1.86
C LEU A 161 -2.71 -4.08 -2.16
N LYS A 162 -2.08 -5.20 -2.55
CA LYS A 162 -2.84 -6.45 -2.76
C LYS A 162 -3.51 -6.84 -1.43
N LEU A 163 -4.81 -6.58 -1.31
CA LEU A 163 -5.59 -6.70 -0.07
C LEU A 163 -6.30 -8.05 -0.07
N ASP A 164 -5.57 -9.08 0.34
CA ASP A 164 -6.18 -10.36 0.70
C ASP A 164 -7.01 -10.23 1.98
N LYS A 165 -7.94 -11.18 2.21
CA LYS A 165 -8.75 -11.25 3.45
C LYS A 165 -7.89 -11.11 4.71
N ASP A 166 -6.73 -11.77 4.75
CA ASP A 166 -5.76 -11.67 5.84
C ASP A 166 -5.20 -10.26 6.06
N ARG A 167 -4.92 -9.54 4.96
CA ARG A 167 -4.31 -8.21 5.03
C ARG A 167 -5.32 -7.19 5.52
N LYS A 168 -6.57 -7.29 5.06
CA LYS A 168 -7.69 -6.49 5.57
C LYS A 168 -7.85 -6.70 7.08
N LYS A 169 -7.91 -7.96 7.53
CA LYS A 169 -7.94 -8.31 8.97
C LYS A 169 -6.75 -7.72 9.76
N ILE A 170 -5.54 -7.76 9.20
CA ILE A 170 -4.35 -7.18 9.86
C ILE A 170 -4.46 -5.65 9.95
N LEU A 171 -4.89 -4.99 8.88
CA LEU A 171 -5.05 -3.54 8.83
C LEU A 171 -6.11 -3.07 9.82
N GLU A 172 -7.30 -3.67 9.79
CA GLU A 172 -8.40 -3.36 10.70
C GLU A 172 -7.99 -3.57 12.16
N ARG A 173 -7.35 -4.71 12.48
CA ARG A 173 -6.85 -4.95 13.84
C ARG A 173 -5.82 -3.92 14.28
N LYS A 174 -4.88 -3.53 13.41
CA LYS A 174 -3.87 -2.50 13.72
C LYS A 174 -4.50 -1.12 13.87
N ALA A 175 -5.47 -0.76 13.02
CA ALA A 175 -6.19 0.51 13.10
C ALA A 175 -6.98 0.62 14.42
N LYS A 176 -7.74 -0.44 14.78
CA LYS A 176 -8.45 -0.52 16.06
C LYS A 176 -7.52 -0.39 17.26
N SER A 177 -6.39 -1.12 17.27
CA SER A 177 -5.42 -1.02 18.36
C SER A 177 -4.86 0.40 18.56
N ARG A 178 -4.80 1.18 17.48
CA ARG A 178 -4.35 2.57 17.53
C ARG A 178 -5.43 3.53 18.03
N GLN A 179 -6.69 3.30 17.70
CA GLN A 179 -7.83 4.07 18.24
C GLN A 179 -7.95 3.87 19.74
N VAL A 180 -7.94 2.62 20.21
CA VAL A 180 -7.96 2.30 21.65
C VAL A 180 -6.78 2.94 22.39
N GLY A 181 -5.60 2.98 21.77
CA GLY A 181 -4.43 3.67 22.35
C GLY A 181 -4.56 5.20 22.39
N LYS A 182 -5.40 5.82 21.56
CA LYS A 182 -5.72 7.26 21.64
C LYS A 182 -6.77 7.57 22.70
N GLU A 183 -7.67 6.62 22.97
CA GLU A 183 -8.74 6.74 23.97
C GLU A 183 -8.21 6.49 25.38
N LYS A 184 -7.29 5.53 25.55
CA LYS A 184 -6.59 5.31 26.82
C LYS A 184 -5.73 6.51 27.19
N GLY A 185 -6.26 7.38 28.06
CA GLY A 185 -5.62 8.60 28.53
C GLY A 185 -6.39 9.89 28.20
N LYS A 186 -7.52 9.80 27.47
CA LYS A 186 -8.45 10.92 27.32
C LYS A 186 -9.66 10.68 28.21
N TYR A 187 -9.78 11.39 29.32
CA TYR A 187 -11.06 11.56 29.99
C TYR A 187 -11.91 12.47 29.11
N LYS A 188 -13.09 12.02 28.69
CA LYS A 188 -14.08 12.91 28.07
C LYS A 188 -14.74 13.73 29.17
N GLU A 189 -15.19 14.95 28.87
CA GLU A 189 -15.90 15.83 29.82
C GLU A 189 -17.07 15.09 30.48
N GLU A 190 -17.84 14.32 29.69
CA GLU A 190 -18.93 13.44 30.17
C GLU A 190 -18.49 12.36 31.19
N THR A 191 -17.21 11.95 31.19
CA THR A 191 -16.66 11.01 32.17
C THR A 191 -16.11 11.70 33.42
N ILE A 192 -15.83 13.00 33.34
CA ILE A 192 -15.37 13.81 34.46
C ILE A 192 -16.58 14.29 35.27
N GLU A 193 -17.65 14.72 34.60
CA GLU A 193 -18.92 15.11 35.24
C GLU A 193 -19.55 13.96 36.03
N LYS A 194 -19.52 12.73 35.49
CA LYS A 194 -19.98 11.51 36.19
C LYS A 194 -19.12 11.07 37.37
N MET A 195 -17.98 11.73 37.61
CA MET A 195 -17.17 11.53 38.82
C MET A 195 -17.40 12.62 39.87
N GLN A 196 -18.18 13.66 39.54
CA GLN A 196 -18.47 14.81 40.41
C GLN A 196 -19.89 14.80 40.99
N GLU A 197 -20.79 13.97 40.45
CA GLU A 197 -22.02 13.50 41.13
C GLU A 197 -21.71 12.31 42.05
#